data_AF-A0A9D9MX84-F1
#
_entry.id   AF-A0A9D9MX84-F1
#
_cell.length_a   1.000
_cell.length_b   1.000
_cell.length_c   1.000
_cell.angle_alpha   90.00
_cell.angle_beta   90.00
_cell.angle_gamma   90.00
#
_symmetry.space_group_name_H-M   'P 1'
#
loop_
_entity.id
_entity.type
_entity.pdbx_description
1 polymer ?
#
loop_
_entity_poly.entity_id
_entity_poly.type
_entity_poly.pdbx_seq_one_letter_code
_entity_poly.pdbx_strand_id
1 'polypeptide(L)'
;MPDPTLQGGFDLAFAEQAAFLRNKLDLPTETWQDLLHGAHDRAFVVAGATKADLLADLHAEVQKAIDDGTSLKKFRKDFRAIVAKHGWVDFTGSGTPGGFAWRTKVIYETNLRTSYAAGRYAQLTDPDFLAARPYWRYVHSDSVMHPRPLHQAWHGKVIRADDPWWQTHYPPNGWGCKCRVHALAPDQLGKYGKDAPDAAPHDGDTTWTDRNGNAITVPRGIDPGWAYAPGASLARELREIAGQKVARLPPPLGKSLAKDLISPAPAARVFKPQKTAAAAADWAVRNDLADFADYGGVKPEVANAWNQSLFEHLQEFPELRKKQKFVGTCQAQFSRWRALEIEKYLLRLKTANPGISESVLRAHAERIVKRKTVKASTWAHSWAQNDVSGVCVNQKWGKDVAAFENALKENVLANFHPPGCDSIRSVVDHEFGHQLDDLLGLHIDDAVRMAYNDARSLGIENEVSGYAKANIKEFIAECWAESLNNPAPRSFAQRIAGIVRARYSARFPRV
;
A
#
# COMPACT_ATOMS: atom_id res chain seq x y z
N MET A 1 11.97 12.13 -37.32
CA MET A 1 12.25 10.79 -36.77
C MET A 1 10.97 10.29 -36.15
N PRO A 2 10.43 9.13 -36.55
CA PRO A 2 9.18 8.61 -35.99
C PRO A 2 9.37 8.26 -34.51
N ASP A 3 8.32 8.52 -33.73
CA ASP A 3 8.18 8.16 -32.32
C ASP A 3 8.46 6.66 -32.12
N PRO A 4 9.41 6.26 -31.27
CA PRO A 4 9.69 4.85 -31.04
C PRO A 4 8.45 4.21 -30.42
N THR A 5 7.77 3.41 -31.24
CA THR A 5 6.80 2.42 -30.84
C THR A 5 7.32 1.67 -29.61
N LEU A 6 6.54 1.73 -28.52
CA LEU A 6 6.66 0.93 -27.32
C LEU A 6 6.57 -0.56 -27.68
N GLN A 7 7.68 -1.13 -28.14
CA GLN A 7 7.90 -2.57 -28.24
C GLN A 7 9.16 -2.86 -27.43
N GLY A 8 8.95 -3.18 -26.15
CA GLY A 8 10.01 -3.45 -25.19
C GLY A 8 9.43 -3.53 -23.78
N GLY A 9 8.97 -4.74 -23.42
CA GLY A 9 8.23 -5.17 -22.23
C GLY A 9 8.15 -4.26 -20.99
N PHE A 10 6.92 -4.01 -20.54
CA PHE A 10 6.52 -3.91 -19.13
C PHE A 10 5.01 -4.19 -19.01
N ASP A 11 4.66 -5.44 -18.78
CA ASP A 11 3.36 -5.86 -18.20
C ASP A 11 3.33 -5.54 -16.71
N LEU A 12 3.38 -4.26 -16.30
CA LEU A 12 3.08 -3.87 -14.92
C LEU A 12 2.39 -2.51 -14.88
N ALA A 13 1.23 -2.47 -14.23
CA ALA A 13 0.58 -1.25 -13.77
C ALA A 13 1.56 -0.37 -12.98
N PHE A 14 1.45 0.95 -13.11
CA PHE A 14 2.19 1.87 -12.27
C PHE A 14 1.70 1.71 -10.81
N ALA A 15 2.44 0.95 -10.00
CA ALA A 15 1.98 0.45 -8.71
C ALA A 15 1.54 1.56 -7.75
N GLU A 16 2.24 2.70 -7.73
CA GLU A 16 1.88 3.84 -6.86
C GLU A 16 0.54 4.45 -7.29
N GLN A 17 0.25 4.50 -8.59
CA GLN A 17 -1.04 4.93 -9.11
C GLN A 17 -2.14 3.92 -8.76
N ALA A 18 -1.88 2.63 -8.97
CA ALA A 18 -2.85 1.56 -8.68
C ALA A 18 -3.21 1.55 -7.19
N ALA A 19 -2.22 1.63 -6.31
CA ALA A 19 -2.42 1.67 -4.87
C ALA A 19 -3.15 2.95 -4.43
N PHE A 20 -2.84 4.10 -5.03
CA PHE A 20 -3.54 5.36 -4.72
C PHE A 20 -5.01 5.28 -5.07
N LEU A 21 -5.38 4.77 -6.25
CA LEU A 21 -6.79 4.65 -6.61
C LEU A 21 -7.50 3.61 -5.73
N ARG A 22 -6.90 2.44 -5.49
CA ARG A 22 -7.48 1.35 -4.70
C ARG A 22 -7.82 1.75 -3.27
N ASN A 23 -7.05 2.67 -2.69
CA ASN A 23 -7.21 3.12 -1.32
C ASN A 23 -8.24 4.25 -1.14
N LYS A 24 -8.88 4.71 -2.22
CA LYS A 24 -9.94 5.72 -2.10
C LYS A 24 -11.23 5.12 -1.57
N LEU A 25 -11.94 5.90 -0.76
CA LEU A 25 -13.28 5.63 -0.29
C LEU A 25 -14.29 5.98 -1.38
N ASP A 26 -15.22 5.08 -1.68
CA ASP A 26 -16.36 5.37 -2.55
C ASP A 26 -17.31 6.34 -1.84
N LEU A 27 -17.33 7.59 -2.28
CA LEU A 27 -18.18 8.63 -1.69
C LEU A 27 -19.22 9.16 -2.71
N PRO A 28 -20.51 8.87 -2.52
CA PRO A 28 -21.59 9.43 -3.32
C PRO A 28 -21.57 10.97 -3.34
N THR A 29 -21.72 11.56 -4.52
CA THR A 29 -21.84 13.02 -4.71
C THR A 29 -22.90 13.31 -5.77
N GLU A 30 -23.62 14.41 -5.65
CA GLU A 30 -24.58 14.88 -6.65
C GLU A 30 -23.87 15.72 -7.72
N THR A 31 -22.95 16.59 -7.30
CA THR A 31 -22.21 17.48 -8.18
C THR A 31 -20.72 17.41 -7.92
N TRP A 32 -19.92 17.87 -8.89
CA TRP A 32 -18.47 17.94 -8.70
C TRP A 32 -18.05 18.93 -7.61
N GLN A 33 -18.92 19.87 -7.21
CA GLN A 33 -18.62 20.87 -6.18
C GLN A 33 -18.81 20.35 -4.75
N ASP A 34 -19.41 19.16 -4.59
CA ASP A 34 -19.69 18.58 -3.28
C ASP A 34 -18.40 18.15 -2.56
N LEU A 35 -17.31 17.95 -3.31
CA LEU A 35 -15.95 17.76 -2.81
C LEU A 35 -15.00 18.65 -3.59
N LEU A 36 -14.04 19.27 -2.90
CA LEU A 36 -13.03 20.13 -3.51
C LEU A 36 -11.64 19.74 -3.02
N HIS A 37 -10.61 20.06 -3.82
CA HIS A 37 -9.21 19.99 -3.44
C HIS A 37 -8.81 18.60 -2.91
N GLY A 38 -8.13 18.57 -1.76
CA GLY A 38 -7.59 17.37 -1.14
C GLY A 38 -8.61 16.32 -0.71
N ALA A 39 -9.92 16.64 -0.70
CA ALA A 39 -10.95 15.62 -0.49
C ALA A 39 -10.92 14.57 -1.62
N HIS A 40 -10.54 14.96 -2.84
CA HIS A 40 -10.37 14.04 -3.95
C HIS A 40 -9.18 13.07 -3.78
N ASP A 41 -8.24 13.32 -2.86
CA ASP A 41 -7.19 12.33 -2.54
C ASP A 41 -7.75 11.13 -1.78
N ARG A 42 -8.85 11.31 -1.05
CA ARG A 42 -9.46 10.28 -0.20
C ARG A 42 -10.66 9.61 -0.83
N ALA A 43 -11.38 10.32 -1.69
CA ALA A 43 -12.65 9.85 -2.22
C ALA A 43 -12.58 9.53 -3.73
N PHE A 44 -13.05 8.36 -4.12
CA PHE A 44 -13.46 8.07 -5.49
C PHE A 44 -14.89 8.57 -5.65
N VAL A 45 -15.09 9.43 -6.66
CA VAL A 45 -16.39 10.05 -6.90
C VAL A 45 -16.75 10.07 -8.37
N VAL A 46 -18.03 9.88 -8.64
CA VAL A 46 -18.65 10.11 -9.94
C VAL A 46 -19.91 10.94 -9.70
N ALA A 47 -19.85 12.23 -10.04
CA ALA A 47 -20.97 13.15 -9.80
C ALA A 47 -22.31 12.60 -10.35
N GLY A 48 -23.34 12.58 -9.51
CA GLY A 48 -24.67 12.06 -9.82
C GLY A 48 -24.82 10.54 -9.68
N ALA A 49 -23.74 9.79 -9.43
CA ALA A 49 -23.80 8.37 -9.08
C ALA A 49 -23.95 8.22 -7.56
N THR A 50 -25.19 8.25 -7.07
CA THR A 50 -25.49 8.32 -5.64
C THR A 50 -25.63 6.97 -4.94
N LYS A 51 -25.69 5.86 -5.70
CA LYS A 51 -25.78 4.50 -5.16
C LYS A 51 -24.37 3.96 -4.86
N ALA A 52 -24.17 3.41 -3.65
CA ALA A 52 -22.88 2.86 -3.23
C ALA A 52 -22.40 1.71 -4.15
N ASP A 53 -23.26 0.74 -4.44
CA ASP A 53 -22.91 -0.41 -5.31
C ASP A 53 -22.58 0.01 -6.76
N LEU A 54 -23.21 1.08 -7.25
CA LEU A 54 -22.89 1.67 -8.56
C LEU A 54 -21.49 2.30 -8.53
N LEU A 55 -21.19 3.05 -7.47
CA LEU A 55 -19.91 3.73 -7.33
C LEU A 55 -18.76 2.72 -7.20
N ALA A 56 -18.95 1.65 -6.42
CA ALA A 56 -18.01 0.55 -6.28
C ALA A 56 -17.73 -0.17 -7.62
N ASP A 57 -18.78 -0.49 -8.40
CA ASP A 57 -18.60 -1.10 -9.72
C ASP A 57 -17.87 -0.15 -10.70
N LEU A 58 -18.14 1.16 -10.64
CA LEU A 58 -17.43 2.16 -11.44
C LEU A 58 -15.97 2.34 -11.00
N HIS A 59 -15.70 2.31 -9.69
CA HIS A 59 -14.35 2.37 -9.13
C HIS A 59 -13.54 1.16 -9.58
N ALA A 60 -14.11 -0.04 -9.47
CA ALA A 60 -13.50 -1.29 -9.93
C ALA A 60 -13.18 -1.24 -11.43
N GLU A 61 -14.07 -0.69 -12.26
CA GLU A 61 -13.84 -0.57 -13.71
C GLU A 61 -12.72 0.44 -14.05
N VAL A 62 -12.58 1.53 -13.29
CA VAL A 62 -11.43 2.43 -13.44
C VAL A 62 -10.14 1.79 -12.90
N GLN A 63 -10.21 1.06 -11.78
CA GLN A 63 -9.08 0.32 -11.23
C GLN A 63 -8.57 -0.71 -12.25
N LYS A 64 -9.48 -1.42 -12.92
CA LYS A 64 -9.15 -2.32 -14.02
C LYS A 64 -8.49 -1.61 -15.20
N ALA A 65 -8.87 -0.37 -15.49
CA ALA A 65 -8.17 0.40 -16.52
C ALA A 65 -6.73 0.74 -16.17
N ILE A 66 -6.41 0.87 -14.88
CA ILE A 66 -5.04 1.07 -14.38
C ILE A 66 -4.28 -0.26 -14.35
N ASP A 67 -4.90 -1.30 -13.81
CA ASP A 67 -4.28 -2.60 -13.57
C ASP A 67 -4.02 -3.34 -14.90
N ASP A 68 -4.98 -3.32 -15.84
CA ASP A 68 -4.94 -4.10 -17.09
C ASP A 68 -4.71 -3.26 -18.36
N GLY A 69 -4.59 -1.93 -18.24
CA GLY A 69 -4.46 -1.04 -19.41
C GLY A 69 -5.73 -0.96 -20.28
N THR A 70 -6.91 -1.12 -19.69
CA THR A 70 -8.19 -1.11 -20.42
C THR A 70 -8.42 0.20 -21.18
N SER A 71 -8.67 0.13 -22.49
CA SER A 71 -8.90 1.32 -23.34
C SER A 71 -10.23 2.04 -23.05
N LEU A 72 -10.31 3.35 -23.36
CA LEU A 72 -11.55 4.14 -23.25
C LEU A 72 -12.74 3.52 -24.01
N LYS A 73 -12.50 2.84 -25.14
CA LYS A 73 -13.55 2.15 -25.90
C LYS A 73 -14.15 1.00 -25.09
N LYS A 74 -13.31 0.21 -24.42
CA LYS A 74 -13.75 -0.91 -23.58
C LYS A 74 -14.43 -0.40 -22.31
N PHE A 75 -13.84 0.60 -21.65
CA PHE A 75 -14.45 1.29 -20.51
C PHE A 75 -15.87 1.77 -20.84
N ARG A 76 -16.10 2.38 -22.00
CA ARG A 76 -17.44 2.82 -22.44
C ARG A 76 -18.45 1.68 -22.58
N LYS A 77 -18.00 0.50 -23.02
CA LYS A 77 -18.85 -0.69 -23.14
C LYS A 77 -19.26 -1.17 -21.75
N ASP A 78 -18.30 -1.29 -20.85
CA ASP A 78 -18.51 -1.83 -19.50
C ASP A 78 -19.29 -0.85 -18.62
N PHE A 79 -18.97 0.45 -18.71
CA PHE A 79 -19.74 1.53 -18.10
C PHE A 79 -21.22 1.42 -18.47
N ARG A 80 -21.56 1.22 -19.76
CA ARG A 80 -22.95 1.06 -20.18
C ARG A 80 -23.65 -0.12 -19.50
N ALA A 81 -22.96 -1.24 -19.32
CA ALA A 81 -23.51 -2.41 -18.64
C ALA A 81 -23.71 -2.14 -17.13
N ILE A 82 -22.72 -1.52 -16.48
CA ILE A 82 -22.76 -1.17 -15.05
C ILE A 82 -23.92 -0.21 -14.77
N VAL A 83 -24.02 0.89 -15.50
CA VAL A 83 -25.06 1.89 -15.24
C VAL A 83 -26.46 1.36 -15.52
N ALA A 84 -26.61 0.47 -16.52
CA ALA A 84 -27.87 -0.22 -16.78
C ALA A 84 -28.26 -1.21 -15.66
N LYS A 85 -27.29 -2.01 -15.17
CA LYS A 85 -27.47 -2.93 -14.03
C LYS A 85 -28.01 -2.21 -12.79
N HIS A 86 -27.52 -1.00 -12.54
CA HIS A 86 -27.90 -0.19 -11.38
C HIS A 86 -29.07 0.77 -11.62
N GLY A 87 -29.66 0.78 -12.82
CA GLY A 87 -30.76 1.66 -13.20
C GLY A 87 -30.39 3.16 -13.27
N TRP A 88 -29.12 3.49 -13.44
CA TRP A 88 -28.63 4.87 -13.60
C TRP A 88 -28.48 5.21 -15.09
N VAL A 89 -29.59 5.29 -15.83
CA VAL A 89 -29.57 5.48 -17.29
C VAL A 89 -29.77 6.94 -17.72
N ASP A 90 -30.33 7.78 -16.86
CA ASP A 90 -30.64 9.20 -17.12
C ASP A 90 -29.59 10.16 -16.55
N PHE A 91 -28.32 9.78 -16.60
CA PHE A 91 -27.22 10.63 -16.14
C PHE A 91 -26.92 11.79 -17.10
N THR A 92 -26.24 12.82 -16.60
CA THR A 92 -25.84 13.98 -17.40
C THR A 92 -25.05 13.57 -18.65
N GLY A 93 -25.62 13.87 -19.82
CA GLY A 93 -25.06 13.53 -21.12
C GLY A 93 -25.59 12.23 -21.74
N SER A 94 -26.41 11.43 -21.05
CA SER A 94 -26.93 10.16 -21.58
C SER A 94 -27.83 10.32 -22.81
N GLY A 95 -28.53 11.46 -22.93
CA GLY A 95 -29.51 11.73 -23.99
C GLY A 95 -28.94 11.89 -25.40
N THR A 96 -27.61 11.95 -25.59
CA THR A 96 -26.99 12.01 -26.92
C THR A 96 -25.70 11.18 -26.98
N PRO A 97 -25.32 10.65 -28.17
CA PRO A 97 -24.04 9.98 -28.35
C PRO A 97 -22.84 10.87 -27.97
N GLY A 98 -22.91 12.17 -28.27
CA GLY A 98 -21.88 13.15 -27.92
C GLY A 98 -21.76 13.38 -26.41
N GLY A 99 -22.89 13.52 -25.71
CA GLY A 99 -22.92 13.66 -24.26
C GLY A 99 -22.39 12.41 -23.54
N PHE A 100 -22.76 11.20 -24.02
CA PHE A 100 -22.23 9.94 -23.48
C PHE A 100 -20.72 9.85 -23.67
N ALA A 101 -20.24 10.19 -24.88
CA ALA A 101 -18.83 10.19 -25.20
C ALA A 101 -18.04 11.18 -24.34
N TRP A 102 -18.57 12.36 -24.08
CA TRP A 102 -18.00 13.36 -23.18
C TRP A 102 -17.96 12.87 -21.73
N ARG A 103 -19.09 12.42 -21.18
CA ARG A 103 -19.20 12.03 -19.76
C ARG A 103 -18.24 10.90 -19.40
N THR A 104 -18.24 9.85 -20.22
CA THR A 104 -17.35 8.69 -20.03
C THR A 104 -15.88 9.05 -20.16
N LYS A 105 -15.53 9.95 -21.10
CA LYS A 105 -14.17 10.46 -21.26
C LYS A 105 -13.71 11.25 -20.03
N VAL A 106 -14.55 12.13 -19.51
CA VAL A 106 -14.24 12.92 -18.30
C VAL A 106 -13.99 12.01 -17.10
N ILE A 107 -14.87 11.04 -16.83
CA ILE A 107 -14.72 10.09 -15.72
C ILE A 107 -13.41 9.30 -15.86
N TYR A 108 -13.18 8.72 -17.04
CA TYR A 108 -12.02 7.90 -17.32
C TYR A 108 -10.70 8.70 -17.22
N GLU A 109 -10.57 9.78 -18.00
CA GLU A 109 -9.32 10.55 -18.06
C GLU A 109 -9.01 11.28 -16.75
N THR A 110 -10.02 11.79 -16.04
CA THR A 110 -9.81 12.52 -14.78
C THR A 110 -9.28 11.57 -13.70
N ASN A 111 -9.91 10.41 -13.52
CA ASN A 111 -9.45 9.46 -12.51
C ASN A 111 -8.08 8.86 -12.86
N LEU A 112 -7.82 8.54 -14.14
CA LEU A 112 -6.51 8.05 -14.55
C LEU A 112 -5.40 9.10 -14.36
N ARG A 113 -5.63 10.36 -14.72
CA ARG A 113 -4.59 11.39 -14.63
C ARG A 113 -4.30 11.83 -13.21
N THR A 114 -5.35 11.99 -12.39
CA THR A 114 -5.17 12.38 -10.98
C THR A 114 -4.51 11.26 -10.19
N SER A 115 -4.89 9.98 -10.41
CA SER A 115 -4.22 8.84 -9.78
C SER A 115 -2.78 8.67 -10.25
N TYR A 116 -2.50 8.84 -11.55
CA TYR A 116 -1.13 8.84 -12.07
C TYR A 116 -0.30 9.96 -11.44
N ALA A 117 -0.84 11.18 -11.38
CA ALA A 117 -0.15 12.32 -10.77
C ALA A 117 0.16 12.09 -9.29
N ALA A 118 -0.77 11.48 -8.54
CA ALA A 118 -0.59 11.12 -7.15
C ALA A 118 0.47 10.02 -6.96
N GLY A 119 0.46 8.98 -7.80
CA GLY A 119 1.52 7.98 -7.79
C GLY A 119 2.89 8.58 -8.11
N ARG A 120 2.95 9.51 -9.08
CA ARG A 120 4.17 10.25 -9.38
C ARG A 120 4.60 11.12 -8.22
N TYR A 121 3.67 11.80 -7.55
CA TYR A 121 3.98 12.62 -6.38
C TYR A 121 4.60 11.76 -5.27
N ALA A 122 4.08 10.55 -5.03
CA ALA A 122 4.65 9.59 -4.10
C ALA A 122 6.11 9.26 -4.41
N GLN A 123 6.43 9.00 -5.69
CA GLN A 123 7.81 8.72 -6.11
C GLN A 123 8.72 9.94 -6.01
N LEU A 124 8.21 11.11 -6.39
CA LEU A 124 8.97 12.36 -6.38
C LEU A 124 9.28 12.87 -4.97
N THR A 125 8.49 12.45 -3.97
CA THR A 125 8.66 12.84 -2.55
C THR A 125 9.23 11.74 -1.66
N ASP A 126 9.61 10.59 -2.25
CA ASP A 126 10.43 9.59 -1.57
C ASP A 126 11.73 10.25 -1.06
N PRO A 127 12.12 10.11 0.22
CA PRO A 127 13.23 10.88 0.79
C PRO A 127 14.56 10.71 0.05
N ASP A 128 14.89 9.49 -0.36
CA ASP A 128 16.13 9.20 -1.07
C ASP A 128 16.09 9.79 -2.49
N PHE A 129 14.94 9.68 -3.16
CA PHE A 129 14.75 10.27 -4.48
C PHE A 129 14.77 11.81 -4.44
N LEU A 130 14.09 12.40 -3.47
CA LEU A 130 14.01 13.85 -3.28
C LEU A 130 15.38 14.45 -2.92
N ALA A 131 16.16 13.76 -2.09
CA ALA A 131 17.53 14.16 -1.78
C ALA A 131 18.42 14.14 -3.03
N ALA A 132 18.26 13.14 -3.91
CA ALA A 132 19.01 13.04 -5.15
C ALA A 132 18.53 14.03 -6.24
N ARG A 133 17.24 14.40 -6.24
CA ARG A 133 16.58 15.19 -7.29
C ARG A 133 15.69 16.29 -6.70
N PRO A 134 16.29 17.33 -6.09
CA PRO A 134 15.56 18.33 -5.31
C PRO A 134 14.85 19.39 -6.15
N TYR A 135 14.93 19.34 -7.49
CA TYR A 135 14.33 20.34 -8.38
C TYR A 135 13.26 19.71 -9.26
N TRP A 136 12.14 20.40 -9.42
CA TRP A 136 11.02 19.97 -10.23
C TRP A 136 10.81 20.92 -11.40
N ARG A 137 10.70 20.35 -12.61
CA ARG A 137 10.42 21.08 -13.84
C ARG A 137 8.95 20.90 -14.23
N TYR A 138 8.23 22.00 -14.40
CA TYR A 138 6.87 21.98 -14.93
C TYR A 138 6.88 21.74 -16.43
N VAL A 139 6.11 20.76 -16.92
CA VAL A 139 6.08 20.36 -18.32
C VAL A 139 4.64 20.39 -18.84
N HIS A 140 4.31 21.41 -19.63
CA HIS A 140 3.11 21.43 -20.45
C HIS A 140 3.18 20.39 -21.59
N SER A 141 2.04 19.81 -21.97
CA SER A 141 1.95 18.83 -23.07
C SER A 141 1.44 19.49 -24.34
N ASP A 142 2.21 19.35 -25.43
CA ASP A 142 1.86 19.85 -26.76
C ASP A 142 0.62 19.17 -27.37
N SER A 143 0.13 18.07 -26.76
CA SER A 143 -1.10 17.37 -27.18
C SER A 143 -2.40 18.03 -26.68
N VAL A 144 -2.31 19.17 -26.00
CA VAL A 144 -3.47 19.96 -25.56
C VAL A 144 -3.80 20.98 -26.65
N MET A 145 -4.90 20.76 -27.37
CA MET A 145 -5.31 21.62 -28.50
C MET A 145 -5.64 23.06 -28.09
N HIS A 146 -6.16 23.26 -26.88
CA HIS A 146 -6.51 24.57 -26.33
C HIS A 146 -5.82 24.75 -24.97
N PRO A 147 -4.52 25.06 -24.97
CA PRO A 147 -3.74 25.17 -23.75
C PRO A 147 -4.12 26.43 -22.96
N ARG A 148 -4.13 26.33 -21.63
CA ARG A 148 -4.28 27.51 -20.77
C ARG A 148 -2.98 28.35 -20.87
N PRO A 149 -3.02 29.66 -21.16
CA PRO A 149 -1.82 30.47 -21.39
C PRO A 149 -0.79 30.39 -20.25
N LEU A 150 -1.25 30.39 -19.00
CA LEU A 150 -0.37 30.26 -17.83
C LEU A 150 0.34 28.89 -17.77
N HIS A 151 -0.30 27.81 -18.21
CA HIS A 151 0.36 26.48 -18.23
C HIS A 151 1.50 26.46 -19.25
N GLN A 152 1.36 27.18 -20.36
CA GLN A 152 2.45 27.37 -21.33
C GLN A 152 3.55 28.25 -20.77
N ALA A 153 3.20 29.33 -20.06
CA ALA A 153 4.17 30.22 -19.41
C ALA A 153 4.97 29.50 -18.29
N TRP A 154 4.34 28.54 -17.60
CA TRP A 154 5.01 27.70 -16.62
C TRP A 154 5.86 26.59 -17.25
N HIS A 155 5.66 26.26 -18.53
CA HIS A 155 6.45 25.22 -19.19
C HIS A 155 7.94 25.54 -19.11
N GLY A 156 8.72 24.59 -18.58
CA GLY A 156 10.16 24.72 -18.45
C GLY A 156 10.64 25.42 -17.18
N LYS A 157 9.74 25.97 -16.35
CA LYS A 157 10.11 26.47 -15.01
C LYS A 157 10.63 25.33 -14.15
N VAL A 158 11.80 25.52 -13.56
CA VAL A 158 12.48 24.58 -12.68
C VAL A 158 12.51 25.19 -11.29
N ILE A 159 11.68 24.70 -10.38
CA ILE A 159 11.52 25.24 -9.03
C ILE A 159 11.99 24.19 -8.03
N ARG A 160 12.43 24.58 -6.84
CA ARG A 160 12.72 23.61 -5.79
C ARG A 160 11.48 22.79 -5.44
N ALA A 161 11.66 21.52 -5.16
CA ALA A 161 10.56 20.59 -4.86
C ALA A 161 9.84 20.91 -3.54
N ASP A 162 10.51 21.59 -2.60
CA ASP A 162 9.94 22.03 -1.32
C ASP A 162 9.29 23.42 -1.37
N ASP A 163 9.24 24.06 -2.54
CA ASP A 163 8.62 25.37 -2.71
C ASP A 163 7.09 25.29 -2.53
N PRO A 164 6.47 26.20 -1.74
CA PRO A 164 5.02 26.22 -1.53
C PRO A 164 4.18 26.31 -2.81
N TRP A 165 4.73 26.81 -3.91
CA TRP A 165 4.04 26.90 -5.20
C TRP A 165 3.47 25.55 -5.66
N TRP A 166 4.20 24.45 -5.41
CA TRP A 166 3.78 23.10 -5.77
C TRP A 166 2.56 22.61 -4.99
N GLN A 167 2.23 23.22 -3.85
CA GLN A 167 1.06 22.80 -3.07
C GLN A 167 -0.25 23.02 -3.83
N THR A 168 -0.30 24.01 -4.71
CA THR A 168 -1.47 24.33 -5.54
C THR A 168 -1.21 24.08 -7.02
N HIS A 169 0.02 24.24 -7.52
CA HIS A 169 0.33 24.20 -8.95
C HIS A 169 0.86 22.84 -9.46
N TYR A 170 0.99 21.82 -8.60
CA TYR A 170 1.37 20.49 -9.04
C TYR A 170 0.24 19.86 -9.88
N PRO A 171 0.47 19.55 -11.17
CA PRO A 171 -0.58 19.14 -12.10
C PRO A 171 -1.18 17.77 -11.78
N PRO A 172 -2.42 17.49 -12.25
CA PRO A 172 -3.26 18.33 -13.12
C PRO A 172 -3.88 19.56 -12.42
N ASN A 173 -3.85 20.71 -13.11
CA ASN A 173 -4.34 21.99 -12.58
C ASN A 173 -5.75 22.35 -13.10
N GLY A 174 -6.51 21.37 -13.60
CA GLY A 174 -7.83 21.60 -14.19
C GLY A 174 -8.32 20.48 -15.09
N TRP A 175 -9.56 20.61 -15.54
CA TRP A 175 -10.20 19.64 -16.43
C TRP A 175 -9.42 19.52 -17.74
N GLY A 176 -9.14 18.28 -18.16
CA GLY A 176 -8.38 18.00 -19.38
C GLY A 176 -6.91 18.41 -19.34
N CYS A 177 -6.36 18.81 -18.18
CA CYS A 177 -4.96 19.13 -18.04
C CYS A 177 -4.09 17.89 -18.29
N LYS A 178 -3.05 18.04 -19.12
CA LYS A 178 -2.07 17.00 -19.45
C LYS A 178 -0.63 17.38 -19.05
N CYS A 179 -0.49 18.42 -18.23
CA CYS A 179 0.81 18.86 -17.71
C CYS A 179 1.36 17.81 -16.73
N ARG A 180 2.68 17.81 -16.53
CA ARG A 180 3.39 16.88 -15.64
C ARG A 180 4.62 17.54 -15.01
N VAL A 181 5.21 16.86 -14.03
CA VAL A 181 6.44 17.28 -13.35
C VAL A 181 7.57 16.31 -13.66
N HIS A 182 8.74 16.85 -14.00
CA HIS A 182 9.99 16.10 -14.15
C HIS A 182 10.97 16.48 -13.04
N ALA A 183 11.49 15.51 -12.30
CA ALA A 183 12.50 15.79 -11.27
C ALA A 183 13.93 15.76 -11.81
N LEU A 184 14.72 16.75 -11.39
CA LEU A 184 16.05 17.03 -11.86
C LEU A 184 17.05 16.95 -10.70
N ALA A 185 18.17 16.29 -10.96
CA ALA A 185 19.36 16.38 -10.11
C ALA A 185 20.07 17.72 -10.35
N PRO A 186 20.90 18.20 -9.40
CA PRO A 186 21.57 19.50 -9.53
C PRO A 186 22.42 19.66 -10.79
N ASP A 187 23.11 18.60 -11.22
CA ASP A 187 23.93 18.54 -12.44
C ASP A 187 23.11 18.59 -13.74
N GLN A 188 21.78 18.42 -13.66
CA GLN A 188 20.90 18.45 -14.82
C GLN A 188 20.36 19.85 -15.13
N LEU A 189 20.54 20.84 -14.24
CA LEU A 189 20.06 22.21 -14.46
C LEU A 189 20.64 22.84 -15.73
N GLY A 190 21.94 22.65 -15.97
CA GLY A 190 22.64 23.19 -17.14
C GLY A 190 22.07 22.70 -18.48
N LYS A 191 21.48 21.49 -18.52
CA LYS A 191 20.80 20.96 -19.73
C LYS A 191 19.58 21.79 -20.13
N TYR A 192 19.04 22.58 -19.21
CA TYR A 192 17.92 23.47 -19.42
C TYR A 192 18.33 24.95 -19.39
N GLY A 193 19.64 25.24 -19.50
CA GLY A 193 20.18 26.60 -19.49
C GLY A 193 20.01 27.30 -18.13
N LYS A 194 20.12 26.54 -17.03
CA LYS A 194 19.95 27.06 -15.67
C LYS A 194 21.16 26.76 -14.81
N ASP A 195 21.63 27.77 -14.09
CA ASP A 195 22.67 27.64 -13.07
C ASP A 195 22.08 27.46 -11.66
N ALA A 196 20.81 27.84 -11.49
CA ALA A 196 20.04 27.77 -10.25
C ALA A 196 18.55 27.50 -10.57
N PRO A 197 17.73 27.02 -9.61
CA PRO A 197 16.28 26.99 -9.79
C PRO A 197 15.70 28.39 -10.03
N ASP A 198 14.62 28.45 -10.80
CA ASP A 198 13.79 29.65 -10.96
C ASP A 198 13.07 29.99 -9.65
N ALA A 199 12.80 31.28 -9.44
CA ALA A 199 11.80 31.71 -8.48
C ALA A 199 10.40 31.24 -8.93
N ALA A 200 9.57 30.83 -7.97
CA ALA A 200 8.20 30.47 -8.23
C ALA A 200 7.41 31.64 -8.84
N PRO A 201 6.62 31.43 -9.91
CA PRO A 201 5.72 32.45 -10.45
C PRO A 201 4.71 32.94 -9.41
N HIS A 202 4.44 34.24 -9.41
CA HIS A 202 3.40 34.88 -8.59
C HIS A 202 2.34 35.51 -9.50
N ASP A 203 1.49 34.67 -10.09
CA ASP A 203 0.44 35.09 -11.02
C ASP A 203 -0.80 35.70 -10.32
N GLY A 204 -0.80 35.68 -8.98
CA GLY A 204 -1.89 36.16 -8.14
C GLY A 204 -3.13 35.25 -8.17
N ASP A 205 -4.17 35.71 -7.49
CA ASP A 205 -5.40 34.93 -7.29
C ASP A 205 -6.60 35.53 -8.02
N THR A 206 -7.67 34.74 -8.11
CA THR A 206 -9.02 35.14 -8.50
C THR A 206 -10.04 34.58 -7.53
N THR A 207 -11.19 35.24 -7.41
CA THR A 207 -12.31 34.72 -6.62
C THR A 207 -13.27 33.96 -7.51
N TRP A 208 -13.68 32.77 -7.07
CA TRP A 208 -14.75 31.98 -7.67
C TRP A 208 -15.86 31.78 -6.64
N THR A 209 -17.13 31.87 -7.05
CA THR A 209 -18.28 31.63 -6.16
C THR A 209 -18.83 30.25 -6.41
N ASP A 210 -18.95 29.44 -5.36
CA ASP A 210 -19.53 28.10 -5.44
C ASP A 210 -21.07 28.13 -5.58
N ARG A 211 -21.69 26.96 -5.76
CA ARG A 211 -23.16 26.82 -5.88
C ARG A 211 -23.93 27.26 -4.63
N ASN A 212 -23.27 27.31 -3.48
CA ASN A 212 -23.85 27.71 -2.20
C ASN A 212 -23.65 29.21 -1.92
N GLY A 213 -23.00 29.94 -2.83
CA GLY A 213 -22.72 31.37 -2.69
C GLY A 213 -21.42 31.68 -1.93
N ASN A 214 -20.60 30.68 -1.59
CA ASN A 214 -19.33 30.92 -0.90
C ASN A 214 -18.26 31.41 -1.88
N ALA A 215 -17.57 32.49 -1.51
CA ALA A 215 -16.41 32.99 -2.23
C ALA A 215 -15.16 32.17 -1.89
N ILE A 216 -14.54 31.57 -2.91
CA ILE A 216 -13.32 30.75 -2.82
C ILE A 216 -12.20 31.44 -3.59
N THR A 217 -11.05 31.58 -2.94
CA THR A 217 -9.83 32.11 -3.59
C THR A 217 -9.15 30.99 -4.36
N VAL A 218 -8.85 31.24 -5.63
CA VAL A 218 -8.25 30.27 -6.57
C VAL A 218 -7.05 30.92 -7.25
N PRO A 219 -5.86 30.28 -7.26
CA PRO A 219 -4.71 30.81 -8.01
C PRO A 219 -5.01 30.92 -9.50
N ARG A 220 -4.54 32.00 -10.13
CA ARG A 220 -4.76 32.19 -11.57
C ARG A 220 -4.12 31.05 -12.36
N GLY A 221 -4.84 30.58 -13.38
CA GLY A 221 -4.41 29.47 -14.22
C GLY A 221 -4.76 28.09 -13.67
N ILE A 222 -5.39 28.01 -12.49
CA ILE A 222 -5.91 26.77 -11.91
C ILE A 222 -7.43 26.81 -11.93
N ASP A 223 -8.07 25.71 -12.37
CA ASP A 223 -9.53 25.61 -12.33
C ASP A 223 -10.02 25.49 -10.86
N PRO A 224 -11.19 26.04 -10.50
CA PRO A 224 -11.74 25.87 -9.16
C PRO A 224 -11.84 24.39 -8.74
N GLY A 225 -11.41 24.07 -7.52
CA GLY A 225 -11.35 22.70 -7.00
C GLY A 225 -10.06 21.93 -7.33
N TRP A 226 -9.19 22.45 -8.21
CA TRP A 226 -7.94 21.80 -8.64
C TRP A 226 -6.68 22.36 -7.98
N ALA A 227 -6.80 23.31 -7.06
CA ALA A 227 -5.67 23.91 -6.34
C ALA A 227 -5.13 22.98 -5.23
N TYR A 228 -4.63 21.82 -5.61
CA TYR A 228 -3.98 20.86 -4.72
C TYR A 228 -3.02 19.96 -5.52
N ALA A 229 -1.97 19.45 -4.85
CA ALA A 229 -1.15 18.38 -5.40
C ALA A 229 -1.79 17.01 -5.12
N PRO A 230 -2.20 16.22 -6.13
CA PRO A 230 -2.76 14.90 -5.90
C PRO A 230 -1.79 13.99 -5.13
N GLY A 231 -2.31 13.26 -4.14
CA GLY A 231 -1.55 12.41 -3.24
C GLY A 231 -0.90 13.13 -2.05
N ALA A 232 -0.93 14.47 -2.01
CA ALA A 232 -0.24 15.24 -0.96
C ALA A 232 -1.12 15.52 0.27
N SER A 233 -2.45 15.44 0.15
CA SER A 233 -3.37 16.07 1.11
C SER A 233 -3.41 15.37 2.47
N LEU A 234 -3.41 14.03 2.49
CA LEU A 234 -3.38 13.26 3.75
C LEU A 234 -2.11 13.56 4.56
N ALA A 235 -0.96 13.60 3.88
CA ALA A 235 0.30 13.89 4.54
C ALA A 235 0.37 15.31 5.09
N ARG A 236 -0.17 16.29 4.34
CA ARG A 236 -0.24 17.68 4.78
C ARG A 236 -1.12 17.83 6.02
N GLU A 237 -2.35 17.34 5.97
CA GLU A 237 -3.30 17.47 7.09
C GLU A 237 -2.81 16.75 8.35
N LEU A 238 -2.22 15.56 8.23
CA LEU A 238 -1.61 14.88 9.36
C LEU A 238 -0.45 15.69 9.97
N ARG A 239 0.40 16.32 9.13
CA ARG A 239 1.46 17.22 9.61
C ARG A 239 0.90 18.48 10.29
N GLU A 240 -0.19 19.05 9.78
CA GLU A 240 -0.85 20.20 10.40
C GLU A 240 -1.41 19.83 11.77
N ILE A 241 -2.19 18.75 11.85
CA ILE A 241 -2.75 18.22 13.12
C ILE A 241 -1.63 17.89 14.09
N ALA A 242 -0.57 17.22 13.62
CA ALA A 242 0.52 16.82 14.48
C ALA A 242 1.42 18.00 14.88
N GLY A 243 1.60 19.01 14.03
CA GLY A 243 2.28 20.26 14.36
C GLY A 243 1.53 21.05 15.44
N GLN A 244 0.20 21.11 15.36
CA GLN A 244 -0.64 21.66 16.43
C GLN A 244 -0.50 20.87 17.73
N LYS A 245 -0.35 19.54 17.66
CA LYS A 245 -0.06 18.70 18.84
C LYS A 245 1.34 18.94 19.39
N VAL A 246 2.37 19.03 18.55
CA VAL A 246 3.77 19.35 18.95
C VAL A 246 3.81 20.66 19.72
N ALA A 247 3.10 21.69 19.25
CA ALA A 247 3.02 22.99 19.92
C ALA A 247 2.38 22.93 21.32
N ARG A 248 1.63 21.87 21.62
CA ARG A 248 0.94 21.65 22.91
C ARG A 248 1.65 20.63 23.81
N LEU A 249 2.68 19.94 23.32
CA LEU A 249 3.39 18.91 24.07
C LEU A 249 4.58 19.47 24.87
N PRO A 250 4.94 18.84 26.01
CA PRO A 250 6.18 19.16 26.72
C PRO A 250 7.42 19.05 25.79
N PRO A 251 8.45 19.90 25.94
CA PRO A 251 9.54 20.03 24.96
C PRO A 251 10.25 18.73 24.55
N PRO A 252 10.51 17.75 25.44
CA PRO A 252 11.11 16.46 25.05
C PRO A 252 10.19 15.63 24.15
N LEU A 253 8.89 15.60 24.45
CA LEU A 253 7.88 14.89 23.67
C LEU A 253 7.57 15.60 22.36
N GLY A 254 7.52 16.94 22.38
CA GLY A 254 7.38 17.76 21.19
C GLY A 254 8.56 17.57 20.22
N LYS A 255 9.80 17.52 20.72
CA LYS A 255 11.00 17.23 19.90
C LYS A 255 11.00 15.82 19.32
N SER A 256 10.57 14.81 20.08
CA SER A 256 10.45 13.44 19.59
C SER A 256 9.42 13.33 18.47
N LEU A 257 8.21 13.85 18.70
CA LEU A 257 7.13 13.83 17.71
C LEU A 257 7.50 14.68 16.48
N ALA A 258 8.14 15.83 16.64
CA ALA A 258 8.62 16.64 15.52
C ALA A 258 9.64 15.90 14.65
N LYS A 259 10.51 15.08 15.25
CA LYS A 259 11.45 14.22 14.51
C LYS A 259 10.73 13.15 13.69
N ASP A 260 9.66 12.58 14.23
CA ASP A 260 8.85 11.57 13.54
C ASP A 260 8.01 12.16 12.40
N LEU A 261 7.60 13.43 12.51
CA LEU A 261 6.84 14.18 11.48
C LEU A 261 7.65 14.61 10.25
N ILE A 262 8.97 14.55 10.33
CA ILE A 262 9.88 14.79 9.19
C ILE A 262 9.79 13.63 8.18
N SER A 263 9.22 12.49 8.58
CA SER A 263 8.92 11.40 7.65
C SER A 263 7.69 11.75 6.80
N PRO A 264 7.73 11.61 5.47
CA PRO A 264 6.56 11.81 4.64
C PRO A 264 5.44 10.85 5.09
N ALA A 265 4.29 11.41 5.46
CA ALA A 265 3.10 10.60 5.66
C ALA A 265 2.79 9.89 4.33
N PRO A 266 2.36 8.63 4.39
CA PRO A 266 2.36 7.81 3.21
C PRO A 266 1.35 8.29 2.18
N ALA A 267 1.86 8.83 1.07
CA ALA A 267 1.29 8.49 -0.22
C ALA A 267 1.24 6.95 -0.33
N ALA A 268 0.32 6.42 -1.14
CA ALA A 268 0.09 4.98 -1.27
C ALA A 268 1.43 4.21 -1.32
N ARG A 269 1.77 3.54 -0.21
CA ARG A 269 3.06 2.88 -0.08
C ARG A 269 3.07 1.74 -1.09
N VAL A 270 4.17 1.55 -1.77
CA VAL A 270 4.40 0.40 -2.64
C VAL A 270 5.61 -0.33 -2.10
N PHE A 271 5.55 -1.66 -2.09
CA PHE A 271 6.69 -2.47 -1.73
C PHE A 271 7.86 -2.23 -2.70
N LYS A 272 9.05 -1.94 -2.16
CA LYS A 272 10.27 -1.80 -2.95
C LYS A 272 11.28 -2.88 -2.50
N PRO A 273 11.70 -3.80 -3.38
CA PRO A 273 12.68 -4.81 -3.01
C PRO A 273 14.03 -4.16 -2.69
N GLN A 274 14.70 -4.69 -1.68
CA GLN A 274 15.98 -4.20 -1.17
C GLN A 274 17.14 -5.08 -1.64
N LYS A 275 18.31 -4.47 -1.87
CA LYS A 275 19.49 -5.18 -2.40
C LYS A 275 20.17 -6.10 -1.39
N THR A 276 19.95 -5.87 -0.09
CA THR A 276 20.56 -6.66 0.98
C THR A 276 19.51 -7.03 2.03
N ALA A 277 19.72 -8.12 2.75
CA ALA A 277 18.85 -8.54 3.84
C ALA A 277 18.82 -7.51 4.99
N ALA A 278 19.94 -6.82 5.24
CA ALA A 278 20.00 -5.71 6.21
C ALA A 278 19.13 -4.53 5.75
N ALA A 279 19.25 -4.11 4.48
CA ALA A 279 18.40 -3.06 3.94
C ALA A 279 16.91 -3.46 3.93
N ALA A 280 16.60 -4.76 3.73
CA ALA A 280 15.26 -5.30 3.87
C ALA A 280 14.74 -5.18 5.31
N ALA A 281 15.56 -5.50 6.32
CA ALA A 281 15.19 -5.30 7.72
C ALA A 281 14.92 -3.81 8.03
N ASP A 282 15.82 -2.92 7.63
CA ASP A 282 15.66 -1.47 7.81
C ASP A 282 14.41 -0.94 7.09
N TRP A 283 14.12 -1.46 5.89
CA TRP A 283 12.93 -1.09 5.14
C TRP A 283 11.65 -1.55 5.86
N ALA A 284 11.63 -2.75 6.43
CA ALA A 284 10.47 -3.26 7.18
C ALA A 284 10.12 -2.37 8.38
N VAL A 285 11.12 -1.99 9.18
CA VAL A 285 10.92 -1.10 10.35
C VAL A 285 10.52 0.30 9.90
N ARG A 286 11.22 0.89 8.91
CA ARG A 286 10.91 2.22 8.38
C ARG A 286 9.51 2.33 7.79
N ASN A 287 8.98 1.24 7.23
CA ASN A 287 7.64 1.20 6.65
C ASN A 287 6.57 0.70 7.61
N ASP A 288 6.88 0.61 8.90
CA ASP A 288 5.97 0.22 9.97
C ASP A 288 5.37 -1.18 9.77
N LEU A 289 6.19 -2.15 9.37
CA LEU A 289 5.74 -3.53 9.21
C LEU A 289 5.89 -4.34 10.49
N ALA A 290 6.91 -4.02 11.29
CA ALA A 290 7.17 -4.61 12.59
C ALA A 290 7.95 -3.64 13.47
N ASP A 291 7.90 -3.83 14.79
CA ASP A 291 8.67 -3.00 15.73
C ASP A 291 10.18 -3.25 15.59
N PHE A 292 10.57 -4.47 15.21
CA PHE A 292 11.95 -4.90 15.00
C PHE A 292 12.07 -5.82 13.79
N ALA A 293 13.19 -5.75 13.07
CA ALA A 293 13.48 -6.67 11.99
C ALA A 293 14.93 -7.16 11.99
N ASP A 294 15.16 -8.44 11.72
CA ASP A 294 16.50 -9.01 11.56
C ASP A 294 16.50 -10.25 10.65
N TYR A 295 16.98 -10.06 9.42
CA TYR A 295 17.16 -11.09 8.40
C TYR A 295 18.61 -11.63 8.34
N GLY A 296 19.35 -11.59 9.44
CA GLY A 296 20.73 -12.05 9.52
C GLY A 296 20.93 -13.46 8.94
N GLY A 297 21.85 -13.57 7.97
CA GLY A 297 22.19 -14.83 7.33
C GLY A 297 21.15 -15.37 6.33
N VAL A 298 20.16 -14.56 5.95
CA VAL A 298 19.18 -14.87 4.89
C VAL A 298 19.51 -14.10 3.61
N LYS A 299 19.13 -14.67 2.46
CA LYS A 299 19.30 -14.05 1.15
C LYS A 299 18.29 -12.92 0.93
N PRO A 300 18.67 -11.81 0.27
CA PRO A 300 17.77 -10.66 0.09
C PRO A 300 16.44 -11.00 -0.57
N GLU A 301 16.41 -11.98 -1.48
CA GLU A 301 15.24 -12.48 -2.17
C GLU A 301 14.18 -13.00 -1.20
N VAL A 302 14.60 -13.79 -0.20
CA VAL A 302 13.73 -14.34 0.85
C VAL A 302 13.23 -13.22 1.77
N ALA A 303 14.12 -12.32 2.19
CA ALA A 303 13.75 -11.19 3.04
C ALA A 303 12.75 -10.26 2.34
N ASN A 304 12.93 -10.03 1.03
CA ASN A 304 12.03 -9.25 0.21
C ASN A 304 10.67 -9.95 0.04
N ALA A 305 10.63 -11.26 -0.20
CA ALA A 305 9.37 -12.01 -0.28
C ALA A 305 8.57 -11.91 1.04
N TRP A 306 9.26 -12.02 2.18
CA TRP A 306 8.67 -11.81 3.51
C TRP A 306 8.09 -10.40 3.67
N ASN A 307 8.89 -9.38 3.38
CA ASN A 307 8.46 -8.00 3.52
C ASN A 307 7.35 -7.63 2.54
N GLN A 308 7.36 -8.17 1.33
CA GLN A 308 6.30 -7.94 0.34
C GLN A 308 4.97 -8.50 0.84
N SER A 309 4.95 -9.77 1.26
CA SER A 309 3.74 -10.39 1.80
C SER A 309 3.23 -9.63 3.02
N LEU A 310 4.10 -9.35 3.99
CA LEU A 310 3.75 -8.57 5.19
C LEU A 310 3.25 -7.16 4.82
N PHE A 311 3.89 -6.49 3.87
CA PHE A 311 3.48 -5.16 3.41
C PHE A 311 2.04 -5.20 2.85
N GLU A 312 1.77 -6.10 1.92
CA GLU A 312 0.47 -6.22 1.25
C GLU A 312 -0.63 -6.65 2.23
N HIS A 313 -0.36 -7.62 3.11
CA HIS A 313 -1.30 -8.02 4.16
C HIS A 313 -1.62 -6.89 5.13
N LEU A 314 -0.67 -6.04 5.50
CA LEU A 314 -0.94 -4.91 6.40
C LEU A 314 -1.67 -3.74 5.71
N GLN A 315 -1.59 -3.64 4.38
CA GLN A 315 -2.47 -2.71 3.65
C GLN A 315 -3.92 -3.21 3.64
N GLU A 316 -4.13 -4.51 3.50
CA GLU A 316 -5.46 -5.09 3.50
C GLU A 316 -6.06 -5.22 4.92
N PHE A 317 -5.24 -5.65 5.88
CA PHE A 317 -5.59 -6.01 7.26
C PHE A 317 -4.73 -5.28 8.31
N PRO A 318 -4.78 -3.93 8.39
CA PRO A 318 -3.95 -3.12 9.29
C PRO A 318 -3.95 -3.55 10.77
N GLU A 319 -5.01 -4.14 11.30
CA GLU A 319 -5.08 -4.60 12.70
C GLU A 319 -4.05 -5.68 13.04
N LEU A 320 -3.57 -6.44 12.05
CA LEU A 320 -2.50 -7.42 12.24
C LEU A 320 -1.20 -6.76 12.71
N ARG A 321 -0.96 -5.48 12.35
CA ARG A 321 0.26 -4.75 12.72
C ARG A 321 0.48 -4.69 14.22
N LYS A 322 -0.59 -4.61 15.01
CA LYS A 322 -0.52 -4.55 16.48
C LYS A 322 0.18 -5.77 17.09
N LYS A 323 0.00 -6.94 16.45
CA LYS A 323 0.60 -8.22 16.86
C LYS A 323 1.93 -8.51 16.17
N GLN A 324 2.35 -7.71 15.19
CA GLN A 324 3.61 -7.90 14.48
C GLN A 324 4.74 -7.11 15.17
N LYS A 325 5.39 -7.73 16.18
CA LYS A 325 6.50 -7.13 16.93
C LYS A 325 7.86 -7.38 16.29
N PHE A 326 8.02 -8.52 15.63
CA PHE A 326 9.27 -8.92 15.02
C PHE A 326 9.03 -9.57 13.66
N VAL A 327 9.86 -9.24 12.68
CA VAL A 327 9.94 -9.96 11.40
C VAL A 327 11.41 -10.30 11.09
N GLY A 328 11.70 -11.47 10.53
CA GLY A 328 13.08 -11.85 10.31
C GLY A 328 13.30 -13.35 10.37
N THR A 329 14.44 -13.75 10.92
CA THR A 329 14.73 -15.17 11.16
C THR A 329 14.17 -15.67 12.48
N CYS A 330 13.76 -16.94 12.54
CA CYS A 330 13.36 -17.58 13.79
C CYS A 330 14.49 -17.53 14.83
N GLN A 331 15.74 -17.67 14.36
CA GLN A 331 16.95 -17.61 15.19
C GLN A 331 17.13 -16.25 15.84
N ALA A 332 16.95 -15.16 15.09
CA ALA A 332 17.01 -13.80 15.61
C ALA A 332 15.83 -13.52 16.56
N GLN A 333 14.62 -13.96 16.22
CA GLN A 333 13.43 -13.84 17.08
C GLN A 333 13.64 -14.51 18.44
N PHE A 334 14.16 -15.74 18.45
CA PHE A 334 14.45 -16.48 19.69
C PHE A 334 15.58 -15.85 20.50
N SER A 335 16.61 -15.33 19.82
CA SER A 335 17.72 -14.63 20.46
C SER A 335 17.24 -13.35 21.16
N ARG A 336 16.40 -12.57 20.47
CA ARG A 336 15.75 -11.36 21.01
C ARG A 336 14.87 -11.68 22.21
N TRP A 337 13.99 -12.67 22.08
CA TRP A 337 13.14 -13.12 23.18
C TRP A 337 13.96 -13.51 24.40
N ARG A 338 15.02 -14.32 24.21
CA ARG A 338 15.88 -14.76 25.30
C ARG A 338 16.53 -13.58 26.02
N ALA A 339 17.02 -12.59 25.28
CA ALA A 339 17.61 -11.39 25.86
C ALA A 339 16.59 -10.65 26.76
N LEU A 340 15.36 -10.47 26.28
CA LEU A 340 14.30 -9.82 27.05
C LEU A 340 13.90 -10.61 28.30
N GLU A 341 13.79 -11.92 28.21
CA GLU A 341 13.48 -12.78 29.36
C GLU A 341 14.60 -12.81 30.40
N ILE A 342 15.87 -12.72 29.97
CA ILE A 342 17.00 -12.56 30.89
C ILE A 342 16.88 -11.25 31.66
N GLU A 343 16.59 -10.12 30.99
CA GLU A 343 16.45 -8.83 31.67
C GLU A 343 15.29 -8.81 32.66
N LYS A 344 14.11 -9.36 32.28
CA LYS A 344 12.97 -9.48 33.19
C LYS A 344 13.28 -10.35 34.40
N TYR A 345 14.00 -11.45 34.20
CA TYR A 345 14.37 -12.33 35.29
C TYR A 345 15.46 -11.73 36.19
N LEU A 346 16.45 -11.05 35.59
CA LEU A 346 17.47 -10.31 36.29
C LEU A 346 16.88 -9.22 37.18
N LEU A 347 15.87 -8.48 36.69
CA LEU A 347 15.16 -7.48 37.49
C LEU A 347 14.54 -8.11 38.75
N ARG A 348 13.85 -9.25 38.61
CA ARG A 348 13.30 -9.99 39.76
C ARG A 348 14.38 -10.46 40.73
N LEU A 349 15.50 -10.95 40.22
CA LEU A 349 16.63 -11.39 41.04
C LEU A 349 17.27 -10.25 41.81
N LYS A 350 17.46 -9.08 41.18
CA LYS A 350 18.00 -7.87 41.83
C LYS A 350 17.10 -7.40 42.98
N THR A 351 15.78 -7.38 42.76
CA THR A 351 14.82 -7.00 43.80
C THR A 351 14.83 -7.98 44.98
N ALA A 352 14.93 -9.28 44.70
CA ALA A 352 14.96 -10.31 45.73
C ALA A 352 16.32 -10.43 46.46
N ASN A 353 17.42 -9.98 45.84
CA ASN A 353 18.79 -10.18 46.34
C ASN A 353 19.63 -8.89 46.21
N PRO A 354 19.31 -7.82 46.94
CA PRO A 354 19.95 -6.50 46.76
C PRO A 354 21.45 -6.46 47.08
N GLY A 355 21.97 -7.44 47.82
CA GLY A 355 23.39 -7.55 48.19
C GLY A 355 24.27 -8.36 47.22
N ILE A 356 23.69 -8.98 46.18
CA ILE A 356 24.44 -9.78 45.21
C ILE A 356 24.78 -8.93 43.98
N SER A 357 26.01 -9.05 43.48
CA SER A 357 26.43 -8.31 42.28
C SER A 357 25.61 -8.69 41.04
N GLU A 358 25.34 -7.70 40.20
CA GLU A 358 24.58 -7.91 38.96
C GLU A 358 25.20 -8.97 38.04
N SER A 359 26.54 -9.04 37.96
CA SER A 359 27.22 -10.03 37.12
C SER A 359 26.89 -11.47 37.51
N VAL A 360 26.84 -11.75 38.82
CA VAL A 360 26.49 -13.08 39.35
C VAL A 360 25.02 -13.39 39.07
N LEU A 361 24.12 -12.43 39.31
CA LEU A 361 22.69 -12.59 39.05
C LEU A 361 22.41 -12.78 37.55
N ARG A 362 23.12 -12.06 36.68
CA ARG A 362 23.01 -12.18 35.22
C ARG A 362 23.48 -13.55 34.74
N ALA A 363 24.62 -14.04 35.22
CA ALA A 363 25.10 -15.39 34.89
C ALA A 363 24.09 -16.47 35.33
N HIS A 364 23.46 -16.29 36.49
CA HIS A 364 22.36 -17.15 36.93
C HIS A 364 21.15 -17.07 35.98
N ALA A 365 20.71 -15.86 35.63
CA ALA A 365 19.58 -15.65 34.74
C ALA A 365 19.80 -16.30 33.35
N GLU A 366 20.99 -16.12 32.77
CA GLU A 366 21.37 -16.73 31.50
C GLU A 366 21.37 -18.26 31.52
N ARG A 367 21.73 -18.86 32.66
CA ARG A 367 21.71 -20.32 32.86
C ARG A 367 20.28 -20.86 32.94
N ILE A 368 19.36 -20.11 33.54
CA ILE A 368 17.95 -20.49 33.71
C ILE A 368 17.17 -20.29 32.40
N VAL A 369 17.33 -19.14 31.73
CA VAL A 369 16.62 -18.84 30.48
C VAL A 369 17.31 -19.56 29.31
N LYS A 370 16.79 -20.74 28.96
CA LYS A 370 17.33 -21.59 27.89
C LYS A 370 17.08 -21.01 26.50
N ARG A 371 18.00 -21.29 25.58
CA ARG A 371 17.85 -20.97 24.15
C ARG A 371 16.78 -21.86 23.54
N LYS A 372 15.92 -21.28 22.70
CA LYS A 372 14.97 -22.01 21.86
C LYS A 372 15.59 -22.31 20.50
N THR A 373 15.11 -23.35 19.86
CA THR A 373 15.56 -23.81 18.54
C THR A 373 14.36 -24.14 17.67
N VAL A 374 14.49 -23.95 16.36
CA VAL A 374 13.50 -24.34 15.36
C VAL A 374 13.94 -25.64 14.69
N LYS A 375 13.00 -26.54 14.39
CA LYS A 375 13.32 -27.81 13.70
C LYS A 375 13.87 -27.52 12.31
N ALA A 376 14.79 -28.37 11.84
CA ALA A 376 15.41 -28.21 10.53
C ALA A 376 14.44 -28.39 9.35
N SER A 377 13.31 -29.08 9.56
CA SER A 377 12.25 -29.28 8.57
C SER A 377 11.24 -28.13 8.52
N THR A 378 11.22 -27.24 9.51
CA THR A 378 10.30 -26.11 9.56
C THR A 378 10.81 -24.97 8.68
N TRP A 379 10.00 -24.53 7.72
CA TRP A 379 10.33 -23.42 6.82
C TRP A 379 10.14 -22.04 7.45
N ALA A 380 8.99 -21.86 8.09
CA ALA A 380 8.58 -20.64 8.76
C ALA A 380 7.91 -20.94 10.08
N HIS A 381 7.72 -19.91 10.88
CA HIS A 381 6.96 -20.00 12.12
C HIS A 381 6.33 -18.66 12.46
N SER A 382 5.03 -18.67 12.75
CA SER A 382 4.34 -17.61 13.47
C SER A 382 4.40 -17.87 14.98
N TRP A 383 4.96 -16.92 15.75
CA TRP A 383 5.03 -17.02 17.20
C TRP A 383 4.21 -15.94 17.90
N ALA A 384 3.31 -16.32 18.80
CA ALA A 384 2.50 -15.39 19.59
C ALA A 384 3.12 -15.08 20.96
N GLN A 385 4.28 -14.40 20.99
CA GLN A 385 4.91 -13.90 22.23
C GLN A 385 4.85 -12.38 22.33
N ASN A 386 4.45 -11.86 23.49
CA ASN A 386 4.12 -10.44 23.67
C ASN A 386 5.16 -9.44 23.14
N ASP A 387 6.46 -9.72 23.27
CA ASP A 387 7.52 -8.76 22.90
C ASP A 387 8.22 -9.07 21.57
N VAL A 388 7.94 -10.23 20.97
CA VAL A 388 8.60 -10.68 19.73
C VAL A 388 7.65 -11.37 18.75
N SER A 389 6.34 -11.21 18.92
CA SER A 389 5.37 -11.90 18.08
C SER A 389 5.51 -11.53 16.60
N GLY A 390 5.20 -12.49 15.73
CA GLY A 390 5.23 -12.29 14.28
C GLY A 390 5.72 -13.51 13.52
N VAL A 391 5.66 -13.40 12.18
CA VAL A 391 6.11 -14.44 11.24
C VAL A 391 7.61 -14.33 10.97
N CYS A 392 8.32 -15.47 11.07
CA CYS A 392 9.74 -15.56 10.81
C CYS A 392 10.07 -16.72 9.86
N VAL A 393 11.14 -16.54 9.07
CA VAL A 393 11.72 -17.59 8.24
C VAL A 393 12.80 -18.36 9.01
N ASN A 394 12.90 -19.66 8.79
CA ASN A 394 14.03 -20.42 9.30
C ASN A 394 15.29 -20.10 8.47
N GLN A 395 16.34 -19.60 9.13
CA GLN A 395 17.61 -19.23 8.51
C GLN A 395 18.23 -20.35 7.66
N LYS A 396 18.01 -21.64 8.00
CA LYS A 396 18.48 -22.78 7.19
C LYS A 396 17.98 -22.70 5.76
N TRP A 397 16.71 -22.37 5.58
CA TRP A 397 16.05 -22.28 4.28
C TRP A 397 16.29 -20.91 3.66
N GLY A 398 16.22 -19.85 4.47
CA GLY A 398 16.44 -18.48 3.98
C GLY A 398 17.84 -18.20 3.42
N LYS A 399 18.87 -18.99 3.78
CA LYS A 399 20.23 -18.83 3.23
C LYS A 399 20.42 -19.45 1.83
N ASP A 400 19.53 -20.34 1.41
CA ASP A 400 19.63 -21.12 0.17
C ASP A 400 18.30 -21.10 -0.59
N VAL A 401 18.16 -20.09 -1.44
CA VAL A 401 16.94 -19.83 -2.23
C VAL A 401 16.58 -21.02 -3.12
N ALA A 402 17.58 -21.58 -3.81
CA ALA A 402 17.35 -22.68 -4.75
C ALA A 402 16.86 -23.94 -4.04
N ALA A 403 17.48 -24.30 -2.90
CA ALA A 403 17.02 -25.43 -2.11
C ALA A 403 15.62 -25.21 -1.55
N PHE A 404 15.29 -23.97 -1.15
CA PHE A 404 13.96 -23.63 -0.64
C PHE A 404 12.89 -23.73 -1.72
N GLU A 405 13.11 -23.10 -2.89
CA GLU A 405 12.19 -23.15 -4.02
C GLU A 405 11.99 -24.57 -4.55
N ASN A 406 13.05 -25.38 -4.63
CA ASN A 406 12.93 -26.76 -5.07
C ASN A 406 12.09 -27.59 -4.08
N ALA A 407 12.30 -27.44 -2.77
CA ALA A 407 11.48 -28.11 -1.77
C ALA A 407 10.01 -27.69 -1.83
N LEU A 408 9.72 -26.42 -2.14
CA LEU A 408 8.36 -25.92 -2.32
C LEU A 408 7.68 -26.54 -3.55
N LYS A 409 8.38 -26.55 -4.69
CA LYS A 409 7.91 -27.18 -5.93
C LYS A 409 7.64 -28.67 -5.73
N GLU A 410 8.54 -29.39 -5.07
CA GLU A 410 8.35 -30.80 -4.76
C GLU A 410 7.11 -31.05 -3.89
N ASN A 411 6.86 -30.22 -2.88
CA ASN A 411 5.67 -30.36 -2.04
C ASN A 411 4.37 -30.05 -2.78
N VAL A 412 4.35 -29.07 -3.69
CA VAL A 412 3.20 -28.82 -4.55
C VAL A 412 2.97 -29.98 -5.54
N LEU A 413 4.04 -30.50 -6.16
CA LEU A 413 3.97 -31.69 -7.03
C LEU A 413 3.47 -32.94 -6.29
N ALA A 414 3.85 -33.10 -5.02
CA ALA A 414 3.37 -34.16 -4.15
C ALA A 414 1.97 -33.90 -3.57
N ASN A 415 1.31 -32.81 -3.96
CA ASN A 415 0.01 -32.37 -3.46
C ASN A 415 -0.01 -32.16 -1.93
N PHE A 416 1.14 -31.88 -1.32
CA PHE A 416 1.23 -31.52 0.09
C PHE A 416 0.75 -30.08 0.31
N HIS A 417 1.08 -29.16 -0.62
CA HIS A 417 0.55 -27.79 -0.69
C HIS A 417 -0.28 -27.56 -1.96
N PRO A 418 -1.18 -26.57 -1.98
CA PRO A 418 -2.01 -26.24 -3.14
C PRO A 418 -1.21 -25.91 -4.40
N PRO A 419 -1.79 -26.13 -5.60
CA PRO A 419 -1.26 -25.59 -6.84
C PRO A 419 -1.03 -24.07 -6.74
N GLY A 420 0.10 -23.59 -7.26
CA GLY A 420 0.51 -22.18 -7.20
C GLY A 420 1.20 -21.78 -5.90
N CYS A 421 1.18 -22.62 -4.85
CA CYS A 421 1.86 -22.34 -3.59
C CYS A 421 3.34 -22.81 -3.57
N ASP A 422 4.04 -22.74 -4.71
CA ASP A 422 5.43 -23.23 -4.89
C ASP A 422 6.50 -22.11 -4.75
N SER A 423 6.14 -20.97 -4.16
CA SER A 423 7.01 -19.81 -4.00
C SER A 423 7.37 -19.54 -2.54
N ILE A 424 8.50 -18.86 -2.30
CA ILE A 424 8.86 -18.46 -0.92
C ILE A 424 7.77 -17.57 -0.29
N ARG A 425 7.08 -16.78 -1.13
CA ARG A 425 5.98 -15.91 -0.70
C ARG A 425 4.77 -16.72 -0.18
N SER A 426 4.42 -17.85 -0.81
CA SER A 426 3.29 -18.67 -0.38
C SER A 426 3.43 -19.18 1.06
N VAL A 427 4.66 -19.41 1.51
CA VAL A 427 4.97 -19.79 2.90
C VAL A 427 4.55 -18.69 3.88
N VAL A 428 4.82 -17.43 3.54
CA VAL A 428 4.47 -16.29 4.39
C VAL A 428 2.97 -16.07 4.38
N ASP A 429 2.36 -16.17 3.20
CA ASP A 429 0.91 -16.05 3.03
C ASP A 429 0.17 -17.13 3.85
N HIS A 430 0.68 -18.36 3.90
CA HIS A 430 0.16 -19.43 4.77
C HIS A 430 0.20 -19.03 6.25
N GLU A 431 1.34 -18.55 6.76
CA GLU A 431 1.47 -18.11 8.15
C GLU A 431 0.56 -16.91 8.47
N PHE A 432 0.28 -16.05 7.50
CA PHE A 432 -0.74 -15.00 7.62
C PHE A 432 -2.14 -15.55 7.72
N GLY A 433 -2.46 -16.64 7.02
CA GLY A 433 -3.72 -17.35 7.17
C GLY A 433 -3.99 -17.76 8.63
N HIS A 434 -2.97 -18.21 9.36
CA HIS A 434 -3.08 -18.46 10.80
C HIS A 434 -3.28 -17.17 11.62
N GLN A 435 -2.58 -16.09 11.29
CA GLN A 435 -2.78 -14.82 12.00
C GLN A 435 -4.19 -14.24 11.79
N LEU A 436 -4.74 -14.40 10.58
CA LEU A 436 -6.12 -14.02 10.24
C LEU A 436 -7.13 -14.89 10.99
N ASP A 437 -6.89 -16.20 11.07
CA ASP A 437 -7.69 -17.10 11.92
C ASP A 437 -7.70 -16.63 13.38
N ASP A 438 -6.53 -16.38 13.97
CA ASP A 438 -6.42 -15.92 15.35
C ASP A 438 -7.01 -14.51 15.58
N LEU A 439 -6.97 -13.65 14.56
CA LEU A 439 -7.59 -12.32 14.64
C LEU A 439 -9.11 -12.42 14.62
N LEU A 440 -9.67 -13.20 13.70
CA LEU A 440 -11.11 -13.19 13.38
C LEU A 440 -11.90 -14.34 14.02
N GLY A 441 -11.23 -15.38 14.54
CA GLY A 441 -11.86 -16.59 15.05
C GLY A 441 -12.42 -17.48 13.95
N LEU A 442 -11.71 -17.63 12.82
CA LEU A 442 -12.23 -18.31 11.63
C LEU A 442 -12.46 -19.81 11.85
N HIS A 443 -11.63 -20.49 12.63
CA HIS A 443 -11.76 -21.90 12.97
C HIS A 443 -13.03 -22.24 13.78
N ILE A 444 -13.67 -21.22 14.37
CA ILE A 444 -14.96 -21.37 15.05
C ILE A 444 -16.13 -20.76 14.26
N ASP A 445 -15.89 -20.12 13.12
CA ASP A 445 -16.92 -19.55 12.27
C ASP A 445 -17.72 -20.65 11.56
N ASP A 446 -19.05 -20.55 11.58
CA ASP A 446 -19.93 -21.57 11.03
C ASP A 446 -19.78 -21.74 9.51
N ALA A 447 -19.58 -20.65 8.76
CA ALA A 447 -19.40 -20.73 7.31
C ALA A 447 -18.07 -21.38 6.94
N VAL A 448 -17.02 -21.14 7.74
CA VAL A 448 -15.72 -21.82 7.58
C VAL A 448 -15.81 -23.29 7.95
N ARG A 449 -16.49 -23.63 9.06
CA ARG A 449 -16.73 -25.03 9.47
C ARG A 449 -17.53 -25.81 8.43
N MET A 450 -18.55 -25.19 7.84
CA MET A 450 -19.30 -25.77 6.72
C MET A 450 -18.37 -26.01 5.53
N ALA A 451 -17.60 -25.00 5.10
CA ALA A 451 -16.65 -25.16 4.00
C ALA A 451 -15.61 -26.28 4.25
N TYR A 452 -15.11 -26.39 5.48
CA TYR A 452 -14.18 -27.45 5.86
C TYR A 452 -14.82 -28.84 5.81
N ASN A 453 -16.05 -28.98 6.30
CA ASN A 453 -16.79 -30.25 6.24
C ASN A 453 -17.14 -30.64 4.80
N ASP A 454 -17.54 -29.67 3.96
CA ASP A 454 -17.79 -29.86 2.54
C ASP A 454 -16.51 -30.39 1.85
N ALA A 455 -15.37 -29.71 2.05
CA ALA A 455 -14.07 -30.13 1.50
C ALA A 455 -13.69 -31.54 1.95
N ARG A 456 -13.90 -31.88 3.23
CA ARG A 456 -13.64 -33.24 3.75
C ARG A 456 -14.52 -34.30 3.10
N SER A 457 -15.79 -33.98 2.80
CA SER A 457 -16.70 -34.93 2.14
C SER A 457 -16.35 -35.18 0.67
N LEU A 458 -15.70 -34.21 0.01
CA LEU A 458 -15.22 -34.30 -1.38
C LEU A 458 -13.78 -34.85 -1.49
N GLY A 459 -13.08 -35.04 -0.36
CA GLY A 459 -11.66 -35.40 -0.33
C GLY A 459 -10.78 -34.16 -0.31
N ILE A 460 -10.58 -33.60 0.89
CA ILE A 460 -9.88 -32.33 1.15
C ILE A 460 -8.47 -32.28 0.55
N GLU A 461 -7.79 -33.42 0.47
CA GLU A 461 -6.49 -33.55 -0.18
C GLU A 461 -6.52 -33.18 -1.66
N ASN A 462 -7.61 -33.47 -2.37
CA ASN A 462 -7.76 -33.17 -3.80
C ASN A 462 -8.32 -31.76 -4.02
N GLU A 463 -9.22 -31.33 -3.14
CA GLU A 463 -9.88 -30.04 -3.23
C GLU A 463 -9.01 -28.88 -2.74
N VAL A 464 -8.10 -29.16 -1.80
CA VAL A 464 -7.16 -28.19 -1.21
C VAL A 464 -5.74 -28.76 -1.20
N SER A 465 -5.34 -29.54 -0.20
CA SER A 465 -3.99 -30.12 -0.14
C SER A 465 -3.91 -31.21 0.91
N GLY A 466 -2.89 -32.06 0.80
CA GLY A 466 -2.57 -33.04 1.83
C GLY A 466 -2.34 -32.41 3.20
N TYR A 467 -1.78 -31.20 3.26
CA TYR A 467 -1.54 -30.50 4.52
C TYR A 467 -2.83 -29.91 5.14
N ALA A 468 -3.77 -29.43 4.32
CA ALA A 468 -5.07 -28.94 4.77
C ALA A 468 -5.89 -29.99 5.56
N LYS A 469 -5.61 -31.28 5.36
CA LYS A 469 -6.23 -32.39 6.09
C LYS A 469 -5.89 -32.43 7.58
N ALA A 470 -4.78 -31.82 7.99
CA ALA A 470 -4.28 -31.94 9.35
C ALA A 470 -5.26 -31.36 10.39
N ASN A 471 -5.80 -30.17 10.14
CA ASN A 471 -6.88 -29.56 10.94
C ASN A 471 -7.47 -28.33 10.22
N ILE A 472 -8.56 -27.79 10.77
CA ILE A 472 -9.25 -26.63 10.19
C ILE A 472 -8.37 -25.37 10.07
N LYS A 473 -7.38 -25.18 10.95
CA LYS A 473 -6.47 -24.02 10.88
C LYS A 473 -5.52 -24.14 9.69
N GLU A 474 -4.99 -25.33 9.44
CA GLU A 474 -4.19 -25.60 8.23
C GLU A 474 -5.04 -25.46 6.98
N PHE A 475 -6.29 -25.94 7.00
CA PHE A 475 -7.22 -25.72 5.88
C PHE A 475 -7.45 -24.23 5.58
N ILE A 476 -7.66 -23.40 6.60
CA ILE A 476 -7.81 -21.95 6.43
C ILE A 476 -6.53 -21.34 5.83
N ALA A 477 -5.37 -21.71 6.37
CA ALA A 477 -4.08 -21.18 5.93
C ALA A 477 -3.73 -21.58 4.50
N GLU A 478 -3.94 -22.83 4.12
CA GLU A 478 -3.71 -23.34 2.76
C GLU A 478 -4.68 -22.70 1.75
N CYS A 479 -5.96 -22.58 2.10
CA CYS A 479 -6.95 -21.90 1.25
C CYS A 479 -6.60 -20.42 1.05
N TRP A 480 -6.16 -19.74 2.11
CA TRP A 480 -5.76 -18.34 2.05
C TRP A 480 -4.52 -18.17 1.17
N ALA A 481 -3.47 -18.97 1.39
CA ALA A 481 -2.26 -18.95 0.58
C ALA A 481 -2.56 -19.21 -0.91
N GLU A 482 -3.38 -20.22 -1.22
CA GLU A 482 -3.76 -20.51 -2.61
C GLU A 482 -4.50 -19.33 -3.24
N SER A 483 -5.40 -18.67 -2.50
CA SER A 483 -6.18 -17.55 -3.02
C SER A 483 -5.34 -16.36 -3.50
N LEU A 484 -4.10 -16.25 -3.00
CA LEU A 484 -3.17 -15.18 -3.34
C LEU A 484 -2.12 -15.62 -4.37
N ASN A 485 -1.78 -16.91 -4.41
CA ASN A 485 -0.63 -17.40 -5.20
C ASN A 485 -1.04 -18.18 -6.46
N ASN A 486 -2.26 -18.73 -6.50
CA ASN A 486 -2.77 -19.41 -7.68
C ASN A 486 -3.43 -18.37 -8.62
N PRO A 487 -3.02 -18.23 -9.89
CA PRO A 487 -3.67 -17.30 -10.83
C PRO A 487 -5.14 -17.67 -11.13
N ALA A 488 -5.54 -18.91 -10.86
CA ALA A 488 -6.92 -19.38 -10.91
C ALA A 488 -7.24 -20.19 -9.64
N PRO A 489 -7.42 -19.52 -8.48
CA PRO A 489 -7.63 -20.21 -7.21
C PRO A 489 -8.85 -21.13 -7.26
N ARG A 490 -8.78 -22.29 -6.61
CA ARG A 490 -9.92 -23.23 -6.55
C ARG A 490 -11.08 -22.69 -5.71
N SER A 491 -12.23 -23.34 -5.83
CA SER A 491 -13.50 -22.92 -5.22
C SER A 491 -13.41 -22.72 -3.70
N PHE A 492 -12.77 -23.64 -2.97
CA PHE A 492 -12.59 -23.52 -1.52
C PHE A 492 -11.65 -22.37 -1.14
N ALA A 493 -10.54 -22.19 -1.87
CA ALA A 493 -9.64 -21.05 -1.68
C ALA A 493 -10.38 -19.70 -1.87
N GLN A 494 -11.15 -19.58 -2.96
CA GLN A 494 -11.99 -18.39 -3.22
C GLN A 494 -13.03 -18.18 -2.11
N ARG A 495 -13.73 -19.24 -1.69
CA ARG A 495 -14.77 -19.18 -0.65
C ARG A 495 -14.19 -18.72 0.68
N ILE A 496 -13.07 -19.30 1.12
CA ILE A 496 -12.42 -18.92 2.39
C ILE A 496 -11.90 -17.49 2.32
N ALA A 497 -11.25 -17.08 1.24
CA ALA A 497 -10.79 -15.70 1.07
C ALA A 497 -11.94 -14.69 1.10
N GLY A 498 -13.09 -15.03 0.50
CA GLY A 498 -14.31 -14.24 0.60
C GLY A 498 -14.85 -14.12 2.03
N ILE A 499 -14.87 -15.23 2.78
CA ILE A 499 -15.29 -15.22 4.20
C ILE A 499 -14.34 -14.38 5.04
N VAL A 500 -13.02 -14.54 4.89
CA VAL A 500 -11.99 -13.76 5.60
C VAL A 500 -12.25 -12.26 5.43
N ARG A 501 -12.35 -11.79 4.17
CA ARG A 501 -12.58 -10.37 3.86
C ARG A 501 -13.92 -9.88 4.39
N ALA A 502 -14.98 -10.66 4.26
CA ALA A 502 -16.30 -10.30 4.78
C ALA A 502 -16.32 -10.16 6.31
N ARG A 503 -15.70 -11.11 7.04
CA ARG A 503 -15.62 -11.06 8.50
C ARG A 503 -14.72 -9.94 8.99
N TYR A 504 -13.63 -9.69 8.29
CA TYR A 504 -12.76 -8.57 8.59
C TYR A 504 -13.50 -7.24 8.42
N SER A 505 -14.14 -6.98 7.28
CA SER A 505 -14.91 -5.75 7.04
C SER A 505 -16.06 -5.56 8.03
N ALA A 506 -16.71 -6.64 8.45
CA ALA A 506 -17.77 -6.58 9.46
C ALA A 506 -17.24 -6.22 10.86
N ARG A 507 -16.04 -6.68 11.21
CA ARG A 507 -15.43 -6.43 12.53
C ARG A 507 -14.69 -5.10 12.61
N PHE A 508 -14.08 -4.67 11.50
CA PHE A 508 -13.27 -3.46 11.38
C PHE A 508 -13.79 -2.62 10.20
N PRO A 509 -14.98 -2.02 10.32
CA PRO A 509 -15.53 -1.17 9.26
C PRO A 509 -14.60 0.02 9.02
N ARG A 510 -14.23 0.25 7.75
CA ARG A 510 -13.49 1.44 7.35
C ARG A 510 -14.41 2.65 7.51
N VAL A 511 -13.98 3.62 8.32
CA VAL A 511 -14.69 4.89 8.58
C VAL A 511 -14.49 5.86 7.43
#